data_AF-A0A4R6TVK8-F1
#
_entry.id   AF-A0A4R6TVK8-F1
#
_cell.length_a   1.000
_cell.length_b   1.000
_cell.length_c   1.000
_cell.angle_alpha   90.00
_cell.angle_beta   90.00
_cell.angle_gamma   90.00
#
_symmetry.space_group_name_H-M   'P 1'
#
loop_
_entity.id
_entity.type
_entity.pdbx_description
1 polymer ?
#
loop_
_entity_poly.entity_id
_entity_poly.type
_entity_poly.pdbx_seq_one_letter_code
_entity_poly.pdbx_strand_id
1 'polypeptide(L)'
;MILIPDEFGRVILETFQPTEAQRKEGVEVAELPKPEHREGKEPVLYINEQGQPYYKYVERPLNETEKLNKEIDALKADLEANQLDNFEMMATIYEMILANQAPPEGGDPNGTV
;
A
#
# COMPACT_ATOMS: atom_id res chain seq x y z
N MET A 1 -6.95 -7.35 -32.76
CA MET A 1 -7.72 -6.12 -32.51
C MET A 1 -6.95 -4.93 -33.07
N ILE A 2 -7.58 -3.77 -33.28
CA ILE A 2 -6.89 -2.53 -33.62
C ILE A 2 -6.96 -1.57 -32.43
N LEU A 3 -5.83 -0.93 -32.13
CA LEU A 3 -5.72 0.16 -31.18
C LEU A 3 -5.45 1.46 -31.94
N ILE A 4 -6.19 2.53 -31.64
CA ILE A 4 -5.94 3.85 -32.21
C ILE A 4 -5.41 4.77 -31.11
N PRO A 5 -4.12 5.16 -31.17
CA PRO A 5 -3.55 6.13 -30.24
C PRO A 5 -3.89 7.57 -30.64
N ASP A 6 -3.88 8.48 -29.67
CA ASP A 6 -3.83 9.93 -29.90
C ASP A 6 -2.40 10.41 -30.23
N GLU A 7 -2.22 11.73 -30.37
CA GLU A 7 -0.92 12.36 -30.63
C GLU A 7 0.14 12.12 -29.53
N PHE A 8 -0.29 11.67 -28.34
CA PHE A 8 0.58 11.34 -27.20
C PHE A 8 0.76 9.83 -27.00
N GLY A 9 0.24 9.00 -27.91
CA GLY A 9 0.32 7.55 -27.84
C GLY A 9 -0.76 6.91 -26.96
N ARG A 10 -1.69 7.66 -26.38
CA ARG A 10 -2.76 7.11 -25.53
C ARG A 10 -3.83 6.46 -26.39
N VAL A 11 -4.24 5.24 -26.07
CA VAL A 11 -5.30 4.55 -26.82
C VAL A 11 -6.66 5.20 -26.52
N ILE A 12 -7.32 5.69 -27.58
CA ILE A 12 -8.66 6.30 -27.52
C ILE A 12 -9.76 5.38 -28.09
N LEU A 13 -9.40 4.40 -28.91
CA LEU A 13 -10.32 3.42 -29.45
C LEU A 13 -9.69 2.03 -29.49
N GLU A 14 -10.45 1.05 -29.01
CA GLU A 14 -10.16 -0.38 -29.11
C GLU A 14 -11.33 -1.06 -29.87
N THR A 15 -11.03 -1.76 -30.97
CA THR A 15 -12.07 -2.50 -31.71
C THR A 15 -11.58 -3.80 -32.32
N PHE A 16 -12.46 -4.81 -32.30
CA PHE A 16 -12.25 -6.11 -32.94
C PHE A 16 -12.78 -6.14 -34.38
N GLN A 17 -13.54 -5.13 -34.79
CA GLN A 17 -14.10 -4.99 -36.14
C GLN A 17 -13.72 -3.62 -36.74
N PRO A 18 -12.42 -3.38 -37.03
CA PRO A 18 -11.96 -2.12 -37.57
C PRO A 18 -12.34 -1.95 -39.05
N THR A 19 -12.73 -0.74 -39.43
CA THR A 19 -12.88 -0.33 -40.84
C THR A 19 -11.52 -0.24 -41.53
N GLU A 20 -11.50 -0.19 -42.87
CA GLU A 20 -10.23 -0.01 -43.60
C GLU A 20 -9.51 1.30 -43.24
N ALA A 21 -10.24 2.38 -42.97
CA ALA A 21 -9.65 3.64 -42.52
C ALA A 21 -8.96 3.47 -41.16
N GLN A 22 -9.63 2.82 -40.21
CA GLN A 22 -9.08 2.55 -38.87
C GLN A 22 -7.87 1.62 -38.90
N ARG A 23 -7.80 0.69 -39.85
CA ARG A 23 -6.63 -0.18 -40.04
C ARG A 23 -5.39 0.57 -40.55
N LYS A 24 -5.58 1.69 -41.26
CA LYS A 24 -4.46 2.53 -41.75
C LYS A 24 -3.90 3.44 -40.66
N GLU A 25 -4.73 3.80 -39.69
CA GLU A 25 -4.38 4.75 -38.62
C GLU A 25 -3.98 4.05 -37.32
N GLY A 26 -4.46 2.84 -37.09
CA GLY A 26 -4.24 2.09 -35.85
C GLY A 26 -3.14 1.03 -35.92
N VAL A 27 -2.83 0.46 -34.75
CA VAL A 27 -1.87 -0.62 -34.58
C VAL A 27 -2.62 -1.93 -34.33
N GLU A 28 -2.31 -2.95 -35.13
CA GLU A 28 -2.88 -4.28 -34.96
C GLU A 28 -2.13 -5.04 -33.87
N VAL A 29 -2.86 -5.45 -32.83
CA VAL A 29 -2.32 -6.23 -31.71
C VAL A 29 -3.12 -7.50 -31.51
N ALA A 30 -2.42 -8.57 -31.14
CA ALA A 30 -3.03 -9.87 -30.89
C ALA A 30 -3.73 -9.91 -29.53
N GLU A 31 -3.04 -9.47 -28.47
CA GLU A 31 -3.50 -9.49 -27.10
C GLU A 31 -2.99 -8.26 -26.34
N LEU A 32 -3.76 -7.80 -25.36
CA LEU A 32 -3.36 -6.73 -24.45
C LEU A 32 -2.77 -7.33 -23.16
N PRO A 33 -1.74 -6.69 -22.57
CA PRO A 33 -1.31 -7.08 -21.23
C PRO A 33 -2.47 -6.92 -20.24
N LYS A 34 -2.45 -7.67 -19.13
CA LYS A 34 -3.41 -7.45 -18.05
C LYS A 34 -2.94 -6.29 -17.18
N PRO A 35 -3.78 -5.28 -16.89
CA PRO A 35 -3.40 -4.22 -15.98
C PRO A 35 -3.28 -4.76 -14.56
N GLU A 36 -2.26 -4.32 -13.82
CA GLU A 36 -2.13 -4.60 -12.39
C GLU A 36 -3.01 -3.65 -11.60
N HIS A 37 -3.55 -4.13 -10.49
CA HIS A 37 -4.17 -3.22 -9.53
C HIS A 37 -3.07 -2.46 -8.78
N ARG A 38 -3.20 -1.13 -8.73
CA ARG A 38 -2.34 -0.25 -7.95
C ARG A 38 -3.21 0.73 -7.18
N GLU A 39 -3.01 0.79 -5.86
CA GLU A 39 -3.79 1.65 -4.98
C GLU A 39 -3.70 3.11 -5.43
N GLY A 40 -4.85 3.78 -5.53
CA GLY A 40 -4.91 5.18 -5.96
C GLY A 40 -4.49 5.43 -7.41
N LYS A 41 -4.35 4.38 -8.23
CA LYS A 41 -3.97 4.50 -9.63
C LYS A 41 -4.99 3.88 -10.58
N GLU A 42 -5.13 4.49 -11.74
CA GLU A 42 -5.92 3.98 -12.86
C GLU A 42 -4.98 3.55 -14.01
N PRO A 43 -5.14 2.34 -14.56
CA PRO A 43 -4.37 1.90 -15.71
C PRO A 43 -4.92 2.55 -17.00
N VAL A 44 -4.10 3.34 -17.67
CA VAL A 44 -4.41 3.93 -18.98
C VAL A 44 -3.53 3.29 -20.03
N LEU A 45 -4.13 2.78 -21.10
CA LEU A 45 -3.41 2.09 -22.17
C LEU A 45 -2.73 3.09 -23.11
N TYR A 46 -1.46 2.83 -23.43
CA TYR A 46 -0.63 3.58 -24.37
C TYR A 46 0.04 2.63 -25.36
N ILE A 47 0.50 3.17 -26.48
CA ILE A 47 1.33 2.49 -27.47
C ILE A 47 2.69 3.19 -27.54
N ASN A 48 3.78 2.43 -27.43
CA ASN A 48 5.12 2.99 -27.58
C ASN A 48 5.50 3.17 -29.07
N GLU A 49 6.65 3.79 -29.35
CA GLU A 49 7.15 4.00 -30.72
C GLU A 49 7.36 2.69 -31.52
N GLN A 50 7.45 1.55 -30.83
CA GLN A 50 7.62 0.22 -31.41
C GLN A 50 6.28 -0.47 -31.69
N GLY A 51 5.15 0.20 -31.45
CA GLY A 51 3.81 -0.37 -31.61
C GLY A 51 3.38 -1.31 -30.49
N GLN A 52 4.10 -1.35 -29.37
CA GLN A 52 3.79 -2.24 -28.25
C GLN A 52 2.85 -1.56 -27.25
N PRO A 53 1.73 -2.21 -26.87
CA PRO A 53 0.80 -1.70 -25.86
C PRO A 53 1.38 -1.81 -24.44
N TYR A 54 1.24 -0.76 -23.63
CA TYR A 54 1.64 -0.74 -22.23
C TYR A 54 0.69 0.12 -21.38
N TYR A 55 0.62 -0.14 -20.07
CA TYR A 55 -0.19 0.67 -19.16
C TYR A 55 0.63 1.73 -18.44
N LYS A 56 0.14 2.97 -18.47
CA LYS A 56 0.59 4.06 -17.61
C LYS A 56 -0.40 4.21 -16.46
N TYR A 57 0.11 4.27 -15.24
CA TYR A 57 -0.69 4.35 -14.03
C TYR A 57 -0.83 5.81 -13.59
N VAL A 58 -1.98 6.41 -13.89
CA VAL A 58 -2.27 7.81 -13.54
C VAL A 58 -2.92 7.89 -12.16
N GLU A 59 -2.75 9.02 -11.47
CA GLU A 59 -3.41 9.25 -10.18
C GLU A 59 -4.93 9.22 -10.34
N ARG A 60 -5.61 8.54 -9.42
CA ARG A 60 -7.07 8.61 -9.25
C ARG A 60 -7.44 8.72 -7.78
N PRO A 61 -8.63 9.23 -7.46
CA PRO A 61 -9.17 9.11 -6.12
C PRO A 61 -9.26 7.65 -5.67
N LEU A 62 -8.98 7.40 -4.39
CA LEU A 62 -9.25 6.11 -3.76
C LEU A 62 -10.75 5.81 -3.84
N ASN A 63 -11.07 4.56 -4.16
CA ASN A 63 -12.43 4.06 -4.06
C ASN A 63 -12.80 3.83 -2.58
N GLU A 64 -14.07 3.53 -2.30
CA GLU A 64 -14.55 3.36 -0.92
C GLU A 64 -13.85 2.22 -0.18
N THR A 65 -13.58 1.10 -0.84
CA THR A 65 -12.89 -0.04 -0.25
C THR A 65 -11.45 0.31 0.11
N GLU A 66 -10.72 0.98 -0.77
CA GLU A 66 -9.35 1.45 -0.51
C GLU A 66 -9.31 2.46 0.64
N LYS A 67 -10.28 3.37 0.70
CA LYS A 67 -10.42 4.31 1.83
C LYS A 67 -10.63 3.58 3.15
N LEU A 68 -11.55 2.62 3.18
CA LEU A 68 -11.85 1.83 4.38
C LEU A 68 -10.64 1.01 4.83
N ASN A 69 -9.93 0.37 3.90
CA ASN A 69 -8.72 -0.37 4.24
C ASN A 69 -7.64 0.53 4.83
N LYS A 70 -7.44 1.72 4.25
CA LYS A 70 -6.50 2.70 4.77
C LYS A 70 -6.86 3.16 6.18
N GLU A 71 -8.16 3.34 6.46
CA GLU A 71 -8.65 3.68 7.81
C GLU A 71 -8.45 2.52 8.80
N ILE A 72 -8.74 1.29 8.39
CA ILE A 72 -8.50 0.10 9.21
C ILE A 72 -7.01 -0.06 9.54
N ASP A 73 -6.13 0.16 8.57
CA ASP A 73 -4.69 0.03 8.77
C ASP A 73 -4.14 1.12 9.70
N ALA A 74 -4.67 2.35 9.61
CA ALA A 74 -4.38 3.41 10.56
C ALA A 74 -4.83 3.03 11.99
N LEU A 75 -6.06 2.52 12.14
CA LEU A 75 -6.59 2.09 13.44
C LEU A 75 -5.80 0.91 14.05
N LYS A 76 -5.30 -0.01 13.21
CA LYS A 76 -4.43 -1.10 13.67
C LYS A 76 -3.09 -0.58 14.16
N ALA A 77 -2.45 0.33 13.42
CA ALA A 77 -1.19 0.93 13.84
C ALA A 77 -1.34 1.68 15.17
N ASP A 78 -2.43 2.43 15.33
CA ASP A 78 -2.75 3.12 16.59
C ASP A 78 -2.99 2.12 17.74
N LEU A 79 -3.65 1.00 17.48
CA LEU A 79 -3.86 -0.04 18.49
C LEU A 79 -2.53 -0.69 18.93
N GLU A 80 -1.66 -1.01 17.98
CA GLU A 80 -0.34 -1.60 18.26
C GLU A 80 0.54 -0.66 19.07
N ALA A 81 0.56 0.64 18.72
CA ALA A 81 1.28 1.66 19.49
C ALA A 81 0.76 1.74 20.94
N ASN A 82 -0.56 1.83 21.12
CA ASN A 82 -1.16 1.87 22.45
C ASN A 82 -0.93 0.58 23.27
N GLN A 83 -0.85 -0.59 22.61
CA GLN A 83 -0.52 -1.83 23.30
C GLN A 83 0.92 -1.82 23.81
N LEU A 84 1.87 -1.37 22.99
CA LEU A 84 3.27 -1.26 23.39
C LEU A 84 3.43 -0.32 24.58
N ASP A 85 2.83 0.87 24.53
CA ASP A 85 2.86 1.84 25.62
C ASP A 85 2.30 1.25 26.93
N ASN A 86 1.21 0.49 26.84
CA ASN A 86 0.64 -0.21 28.00
C ASN A 86 1.59 -1.28 28.57
N PHE A 87 2.27 -2.05 27.71
CA PHE A 87 3.24 -3.05 28.16
C PHE A 87 4.45 -2.39 28.84
N GLU A 88 4.99 -1.30 28.30
CA GLU A 88 6.10 -0.55 28.89
C GLU A 88 5.72 0.05 30.26
N MET A 89 4.50 0.61 30.36
CA MET A 89 3.98 1.11 31.62
C MET A 89 3.85 0.00 32.67
N MET A 90 3.33 -1.17 32.28
CA MET A 90 3.19 -2.31 33.19
C MET A 90 4.53 -2.88 33.64
N ALA A 91 5.53 -2.93 32.75
CA ALA A 91 6.89 -3.33 33.09
C ALA A 91 7.50 -2.37 34.13
N THR A 92 7.34 -1.06 33.92
CA THR A 92 7.81 -0.01 34.84
C THR A 92 7.15 -0.14 36.22
N ILE A 93 5.82 -0.36 36.27
CA ILE A 93 5.10 -0.58 37.52
C ILE A 93 5.62 -1.83 38.24
N TYR A 94 5.89 -2.91 37.50
CA TYR A 94 6.40 -4.15 38.07
C TYR A 94 7.80 -3.96 38.69
N GLU A 95 8.70 -3.25 38.00
CA GLU A 95 10.03 -2.91 38.54
C GLU A 95 9.94 -2.06 39.82
N MET A 96 9.05 -1.06 39.86
CA MET A 96 8.83 -0.24 41.06
C MET A 96 8.30 -1.07 42.24
N ILE A 97 7.40 -2.03 41.99
CA ILE A 97 6.88 -2.92 43.03
C ILE A 97 8.00 -3.82 43.57
N LEU A 98 8.82 -4.40 42.68
CA LEU A 98 9.96 -5.23 43.10
C LEU A 98 10.99 -4.43 43.90
N ALA A 99 11.32 -3.21 43.47
CA ALA A 99 12.23 -2.32 44.19
C ALA A 99 11.73 -1.97 45.60
N ASN A 100 10.41 -1.82 45.78
CA ASN A 100 9.79 -1.55 47.08
C ASN A 100 9.56 -2.79 47.96
N GLN A 101 9.72 -4.00 47.40
CA GLN A 101 9.64 -5.27 48.12
C GLN A 101 11.01 -5.88 48.43
N ALA A 102 12.10 -5.28 47.95
CA ALA A 102 13.44 -5.71 48.28
C ALA A 102 13.66 -5.59 49.80
N PRO A 103 13.98 -6.68 50.52
CA PRO A 103 14.35 -6.58 51.92
C PRO A 103 15.58 -5.67 52.04
N PRO A 104 15.72 -4.88 53.12
CA PRO A 104 16.90 -4.06 53.31
C PRO A 104 18.13 -4.97 53.27
N GLU A 105 19.02 -4.74 52.29
CA GLU A 105 20.29 -5.46 52.19
C GLU A 105 21.14 -5.13 53.42
N GLY A 106 21.19 -6.07 54.38
CA GLY A 106 22.30 -6.35 55.28
C GLY A 106 22.81 -5.25 56.24
N GLY A 107 22.63 -5.50 57.54
CA GLY A 107 23.49 -4.99 58.63
C GLY A 107 22.73 -5.02 59.96
N ASP A 108 22.92 -5.96 60.89
CA ASP A 108 24.20 -6.33 61.53
C ASP A 108 24.07 -7.75 62.16
N PRO A 109 25.00 -8.70 61.92
CA PRO A 109 25.02 -9.99 62.60
C PRO A 109 25.67 -9.96 64.01
N ASN A 110 26.13 -8.82 64.54
CA ASN A 110 26.79 -8.73 65.85
C ASN A 110 26.28 -7.57 66.73
N GLY A 111 25.03 -7.65 67.18
CA GLY A 111 24.53 -6.83 68.29
C GLY A 111 25.03 -7.33 69.65
N THR A 112 26.26 -6.99 70.02
CA THR A 112 26.69 -6.87 71.44
C THR A 112 26.38 -5.40 71.81
N VAL A 113 25.60 -5.06 72.84
CA VAL A 113 25.80 -5.16 74.30
C VAL A 113 24.43 -5.13 74.99
#